data_AF-A0A937P745-F1
#
_entry.id   AF-A0A937P745-F1
#
_cell.length_a   1.000
_cell.length_b   1.000
_cell.length_c   1.000
_cell.angle_alpha   90.00
_cell.angle_beta   90.00
_cell.angle_gamma   90.00
#
_symmetry.space_group_name_H-M   'P 1'
#
loop_
_entity.id
_entity.type
_entity.pdbx_description
1 polymer ?
#
loop_
_entity_poly.entity_id
_entity_poly.type
_entity_poly.pdbx_seq_one_letter_code
_entity_poly.pdbx_strand_id
1 'polypeptide(L)' 'MEAHNIDRKEFGGKYVATDSFESTTIVASGTELSKVYKEATKQGIKEPVINYIPKEGVICMY' A
#
# COMPACT_ATOMS: atom_id res chain seq x y z
N MET A 1 6.11 -11.92 -15.23
CA MET A 1 5.31 -10.87 -14.56
C MET A 1 6.28 -10.06 -13.72
N GLU A 2 6.63 -8.85 -14.17
CA GLU A 2 7.49 -7.95 -13.41
C GLU A 2 6.65 -7.29 -12.33
N ALA A 3 6.99 -7.55 -11.06
CA ALA A 3 6.41 -6.82 -9.94
C ALA A 3 6.94 -5.38 -10.00
N HIS A 4 6.13 -4.45 -10.48
CA HIS A 4 6.44 -3.03 -10.40
C HIS A 4 6.45 -2.63 -8.91
N ASN A 5 7.67 -2.47 -8.39
CA ASN A 5 7.95 -2.20 -6.99
C ASN A 5 7.39 -0.84 -6.57
N ILE A 6 6.48 -0.85 -5.60
CA ILE A 6 6.19 0.33 -4.78
C ILE A 6 7.52 0.84 -4.21
N ASP A 7 7.88 2.10 -4.46
CA ASP A 7 9.20 2.64 -4.12
C ASP A 7 9.42 2.60 -2.60
N ARG A 8 10.36 1.77 -2.16
CA ARG A 8 10.70 1.62 -0.74
C ARG A 8 11.33 2.89 -0.15
N LYS A 9 11.95 3.76 -0.96
CA LYS A 9 12.49 5.04 -0.49
C LYS A 9 11.37 5.99 -0.09
N GLU A 10 10.28 6.00 -0.84
CA GLU A 10 9.15 6.89 -0.60
C GLU A 10 8.15 6.31 0.42
N PHE A 11 7.90 5.01 0.34
CA PHE A 11 6.84 4.34 1.10
C PHE A 11 7.34 3.45 2.24
N GLY A 12 8.65 3.36 2.46
CA GLY A 12 9.23 2.56 3.54
C GLY A 12 8.63 2.88 4.92
N GLY A 13 8.08 1.86 5.57
CA GLY A 13 7.39 1.96 6.85
C GLY A 13 5.93 2.42 6.78
N LYS A 14 5.35 2.54 5.58
CA LYS A 14 3.95 2.93 5.37
C LYS A 14 3.11 1.76 4.88
N TYR A 15 1.82 1.85 5.16
CA TYR A 15 0.77 1.13 4.45
C TYR A 15 0.46 1.86 3.14
N VAL A 16 0.28 1.10 2.08
CA VAL A 16 -0.05 1.58 0.74
C VAL A 16 -1.30 0.84 0.28
N ALA A 17 -2.34 1.59 -0.06
CA ALA A 17 -3.54 1.07 -0.68
C ALA A 17 -3.44 1.17 -2.20
N THR A 18 -3.76 0.07 -2.88
CA THR A 18 -4.06 0.00 -4.31
C THR A 18 -5.52 -0.39 -4.52
N ASP A 19 -6.05 -0.14 -5.72
CA ASP A 19 -7.42 -0.49 -6.10
C ASP A 19 -7.61 -2.01 -6.31
N SER A 20 -6.55 -2.73 -6.66
CA SER A 20 -6.56 -4.20 -6.81
C SER A 20 -5.15 -4.79 -6.64
N PHE A 21 -5.06 -6.13 -6.66
CA PHE A 21 -3.78 -6.85 -6.62
C PHE A 21 -2.97 -6.71 -7.92
N GLU A 22 -3.66 -6.47 -9.04
CA GLU A 22 -3.04 -6.36 -10.36
C GLU A 22 -2.62 -4.92 -10.70
N SER A 23 -3.23 -3.94 -10.03
CA SER A 23 -2.96 -2.53 -10.25
C SER A 23 -1.84 -2.02 -9.36
N THR A 24 -1.01 -1.17 -9.95
CA THR A 24 0.08 -0.45 -9.29
C THR A 24 -0.34 0.96 -8.86
N THR A 25 -1.59 1.34 -9.07
CA THR A 25 -2.08 2.69 -8.76
C THR A 25 -2.22 2.86 -7.26
N ILE A 26 -1.38 3.69 -6.67
CA ILE A 26 -1.46 4.04 -5.25
C ILE A 26 -2.58 5.06 -5.07
N VAL A 27 -3.58 4.68 -4.29
CA VAL A 27 -4.78 5.51 -4.05
C VAL A 27 -4.75 6.17 -2.68
N ALA A 28 -4.03 5.58 -1.71
CA ALA A 28 -3.75 6.17 -0.42
C ALA A 28 -2.47 5.58 0.18
N SER A 29 -1.77 6.34 1.02
CA SER A 29 -0.64 5.81 1.81
C SER A 29 -0.52 6.52 3.16
N GLY A 30 0.09 5.85 4.15
CA GLY A 30 0.25 6.40 5.48
C GLY A 30 0.74 5.37 6.50
N THR A 31 0.99 5.80 7.74
CA THR A 31 1.53 4.93 8.81
C THR A 31 0.45 4.19 9.60
N GLU A 32 -0.82 4.55 9.43
CA GLU A 32 -1.95 3.94 10.13
C GLU A 32 -2.88 3.22 9.14
N LEU A 33 -2.93 1.89 9.22
CA LEU A 33 -3.71 1.04 8.30
C LEU A 33 -5.18 1.47 8.21
N SER A 34 -5.82 1.76 9.34
CA SER A 34 -7.24 2.12 9.38
C SER A 34 -7.55 3.44 8.68
N LYS A 35 -6.61 4.41 8.71
CA LYS A 35 -6.74 5.67 7.99
C LYS A 35 -6.57 5.46 6.51
N VAL A 36 -5.55 4.71 6.10
CA VAL A 36 -5.29 4.38 4.69
C VAL A 36 -6.48 3.66 4.05
N TYR A 37 -7.07 2.69 4.75
CA TYR A 37 -8.28 1.99 4.29
C TYR A 37 -9.48 2.94 4.12
N LYS A 38 -9.72 3.80 5.11
CA LYS A 38 -10.81 4.79 5.06
C LYS A 38 -10.61 5.80 3.94
N GLU A 39 -9.38 6.25 3.70
CA GLU A 39 -9.04 7.17 2.61
C GLU A 39 -9.32 6.55 1.24
N ALA A 40 -8.91 5.29 1.04
CA ALA A 40 -9.13 4.57 -0.21
C ALA A 40 -10.63 4.31 -0.46
N THR A 41 -11.37 3.90 0.57
CA THR A 41 -12.82 3.64 0.44
C THR A 41 -13.64 4.92 0.22
N LYS A 42 -13.22 6.06 0.78
CA LYS A 42 -13.82 7.38 0.48
C LYS A 42 -13.69 7.77 -1.00
N GLN A 43 -12.68 7.26 -1.69
CA GLN A 43 -12.48 7.50 -3.12
C GLN A 43 -13.32 6.56 -4.02
N GLY A 44 -14.20 5.75 -3.44
CA GLY A 44 -15.11 4.86 -4.18
C GLY A 44 -14.54 3.46 -4.44
N ILE A 45 -13.36 3.15 -3.92
CA ILE A 45 -12.75 1.82 -4.05
C ILE A 45 -13.35 0.90 -2.99
N LYS A 46 -14.13 -0.08 -3.43
CA LYS A 46 -14.88 -0.97 -2.54
C LYS A 46 -13.99 -1.92 -1.76
N GLU A 47 -12.95 -2.43 -2.39
CA GLU A 47 -12.07 -3.47 -1.84
C GLU A 47 -10.60 -3.12 -2.08
N PRO A 48 -10.07 -2.07 -1.43
CA PRO A 48 -8.69 -1.67 -1.61
C PRO A 48 -7.75 -2.74 -1.05
N VAL A 49 -6.69 -3.06 -1.80
CA VAL A 49 -5.62 -3.94 -1.34
C VAL A 49 -4.60 -3.11 -0.57
N ILE A 50 -4.33 -3.49 0.68
CA ILE A 50 -3.37 -2.78 1.53
C ILE A 50 -2.12 -3.62 1.72
N ASN A 51 -0.98 -3.07 1.29
CA ASN A 51 0.33 -3.64 1.50
C ASN A 51 1.11 -2.80 2.52
N TYR A 52 1.77 -3.46 3.48
CA TYR A 52 2.77 -2.79 4.30
C TYR A 52 4.12 -2.85 3.59
N ILE A 53 4.76 -1.69 3.41
CA ILE A 53 6.06 -1.62 2.77
C ILE A 53 7.13 -1.57 3.88
N PRO A 54 7.93 -2.64 4.06
CA PRO A 54 8.99 -2.62 5.06
C PRO A 54 10.03 -1.55 4.72
N LYS A 55 10.61 -0.96 5.76
CA LYS A 55 11.81 -0.13 5.62
C LYS A 55 12.95 -0.97 5.05
N GLU A 56 13.92 -0.30 4.43
CA GLU A 56 15.14 -0.95 3.96
C GLU A 56 15.82 -1.74 5.09
N GLY A 57 16.28 -2.96 4.78
CA GLY A 57 16.89 -3.87 5.76
C GLY A 57 15.91 -4.60 6.68
N VAL A 58 14.58 -4.40 6.54
CA VAL A 58 13.57 -5.13 7.31
C VAL A 58 12.94 -6.25 6.47
N ILE A 59 12.84 -7.45 7.06
CA ILE A 59 12.10 -8.57 6.50
C ILE A 59 10.76 -8.66 7.22
N CYS A 60 9.66 -8.64 6.46
CA CYS A 60 8.33 -8.98 6.98
C CYS A 60 8.07 -10.47 6.74
N MET A 61 7.73 -11.19 7.81
CA MET A 61 7.18 -12.55 7.72
C MET A 61 5.69 -12.44 8.05
N TYR A 62 4.85 -13.03 7.19
CA TYR A 62 3.39 -13.07 7.32
C TYR A 62 2.95 -14.51 7.57
#